data_AF-A0A834BIQ0-F1
#
_entry.id   AF-A0A834BIQ0-F1
#
_cell.length_a   1.000
_cell.length_b   1.000
_cell.length_c   1.000
_cell.angle_alpha   90.00
_cell.angle_beta   90.00
_cell.angle_gamma   90.00
#
_symmetry.space_group_name_H-M   'P 1'
#
loop_
_entity.id
_entity.type
_entity.pdbx_description
1 polymer ?
#
loop_
_entity_poly.entity_id
_entity_poly.type
_entity_poly.pdbx_seq_one_letter_code
_entity_poly.pdbx_strand_id
1 'polypeptide(L)'
;MRVLVRRCWGPLPGGGGAGRRPSPQWRALARLCGSPGVEDGRGARVRKKPPWRVLFFGTDQFAREALRALHAARFDVGPILKQETIPVPPESTAKELEAVLSRLGADMLISVLKNLPESLSRGRQQPTEGVTHAPKISAGTSCIKWEEQTSKQILRLYRAIGNIIPLQTLWMDNTIKLLDLVEVNSSVLTDPKLTGQAVIPGSIIYHKQSQILLVCCKDGWIGLRSVMLKKTLTATDFYNGYLHPWHQKNPQAHPSQCRFQTLRLPTKKRGKVVAVQQCMK
;
A
#
# COMPACT_ATOMS: atom_id res chain seq x y z
N MET A 1 8.76 3.45 14.86
CA MET A 1 8.95 3.44 13.39
C MET A 1 9.33 4.87 13.01
N ARG A 2 10.41 5.10 12.26
CA ARG A 2 10.82 6.45 11.80
C ARG A 2 10.35 6.58 10.36
N VAL A 3 9.57 7.62 10.04
CA VAL A 3 9.15 7.87 8.65
C VAL A 3 9.98 9.00 8.06
N LEU A 4 10.49 8.73 6.87
CA LEU A 4 11.51 9.49 6.18
C LEU A 4 10.85 10.21 5.01
N VAL A 5 10.78 11.53 5.05
CA VAL A 5 10.25 12.34 3.96
C VAL A 5 11.41 12.78 3.08
N ARG A 6 11.35 12.45 1.80
CA ARG A 6 12.42 12.76 0.83
C ARG A 6 11.83 13.28 -0.48
N ARG A 7 12.42 14.37 -0.97
CA ARG A 7 12.37 14.77 -2.38
C ARG A 7 13.76 15.25 -2.76
N CYS A 8 14.30 14.66 -3.83
CA CYS A 8 15.64 14.93 -4.32
C CYS A 8 15.58 15.77 -5.60
N TRP A 9 16.34 16.86 -5.65
CA TRP A 9 16.83 17.48 -6.88
C TRP A 9 18.29 17.87 -6.66
N GLY A 10 19.17 17.47 -7.57
CA GLY A 10 20.57 17.90 -7.62
C GLY A 10 20.86 18.64 -8.93
N PRO A 11 21.89 19.50 -9.00
CA PRO A 11 22.19 20.29 -10.17
C PRO A 11 22.96 19.49 -11.23
N LEU A 12 22.76 19.86 -12.50
CA LEU A 12 23.65 19.51 -13.61
C LEU A 12 24.77 20.56 -13.73
N PRO A 13 25.98 20.18 -14.21
CA PRO A 13 27.08 21.12 -14.37
C PRO A 13 26.85 22.06 -15.56
N GLY A 14 27.33 23.30 -15.41
CA GLY A 14 27.07 24.41 -16.33
C GLY A 14 27.81 24.33 -17.67
N GLY A 15 27.24 25.04 -18.65
CA GLY A 15 27.85 25.39 -19.92
C GLY A 15 27.10 26.56 -20.55
N GLY A 16 27.79 27.68 -20.76
CA GLY A 16 27.24 28.92 -21.30
C GLY A 16 27.00 28.91 -22.81
N GLY A 17 26.19 29.85 -23.28
CA GLY A 17 25.98 30.15 -24.70
C GLY A 17 24.74 30.99 -24.93
N ALA A 18 24.94 32.25 -25.33
CA ALA A 18 23.88 33.21 -25.66
C ALA A 18 23.24 32.92 -27.02
N GLY A 19 21.95 33.24 -27.20
CA GLY A 19 21.38 33.52 -28.52
C GLY A 19 19.94 33.10 -28.81
N ARG A 20 19.05 34.10 -28.83
CA ARG A 20 17.77 34.24 -29.59
C ARG A 20 16.55 33.37 -29.24
N ARG A 21 15.44 34.06 -28.92
CA ARG A 21 14.05 33.53 -28.93
C ARG A 21 13.55 33.37 -30.37
N PRO A 22 12.64 32.40 -30.61
CA PRO A 22 11.29 32.80 -30.98
C PRO A 22 10.18 32.03 -30.24
N SER A 23 9.01 32.67 -30.20
CA SER A 23 7.72 32.25 -29.64
C SER A 23 7.03 31.10 -30.43
N PRO A 24 6.03 30.41 -29.84
CA PRO A 24 5.69 29.03 -30.18
C PRO A 24 4.62 28.89 -31.26
N GLN A 25 4.82 27.94 -32.18
CA GLN A 25 3.74 27.30 -32.93
C GLN A 25 3.55 25.89 -32.40
N TRP A 26 2.38 25.65 -31.81
CA TRP A 26 1.90 24.36 -31.35
C TRP A 26 1.63 23.45 -32.56
N ARG A 27 2.31 22.30 -32.64
CA ARG A 27 1.82 21.15 -33.40
C ARG A 27 2.10 19.88 -32.61
N ALA A 28 1.04 19.28 -32.09
CA ALA A 28 1.07 17.95 -31.51
C ALA A 28 1.36 16.93 -32.62
N LEU A 29 2.58 16.41 -32.69
CA LEU A 29 2.92 15.24 -33.49
C LEU A 29 3.10 14.02 -32.58
N ALA A 30 1.97 13.44 -32.22
CA ALA A 30 1.90 12.04 -31.85
C ALA A 30 1.90 11.21 -33.15
N ARG A 31 2.99 10.50 -33.43
CA ARG A 31 3.10 9.23 -34.18
C ARG A 31 4.52 9.09 -34.72
N LEU A 32 5.29 8.13 -34.20
CA LEU A 32 6.21 7.34 -35.01
C LEU A 32 6.34 5.94 -34.40
N CYS A 33 6.37 4.96 -35.31
CA CYS A 33 6.51 3.51 -35.12
C CYS A 33 5.20 2.75 -34.80
N GLY A 34 4.43 2.51 -35.86
CA GLY A 34 3.59 1.33 -36.01
C GLY A 34 4.36 0.20 -36.69
N SER A 35 4.04 -1.03 -36.33
CA SER A 35 4.16 -2.22 -37.19
C SER A 35 3.06 -3.21 -36.80
N PRO A 36 2.58 -4.04 -37.74
CA PRO A 36 1.22 -4.57 -37.75
C PRO A 36 1.13 -5.91 -37.00
N GLY A 37 -0.04 -6.22 -36.42
CA GLY A 37 -0.28 -7.56 -35.90
C GLY A 37 -1.46 -7.66 -34.94
N VAL A 38 -2.58 -8.10 -35.51
CA VAL A 38 -3.67 -8.91 -34.92
C VAL A 38 -4.43 -8.29 -33.74
N GLU A 39 -5.66 -7.87 -34.03
CA GLU A 39 -6.71 -7.67 -33.02
C GLU A 39 -7.16 -9.03 -32.49
N ASP A 40 -6.90 -9.29 -31.20
CA ASP A 40 -7.66 -10.26 -30.42
C ASP A 40 -7.98 -9.66 -29.02
N GLY A 41 -9.16 -10.00 -28.53
CA GLY A 41 -9.96 -9.25 -27.57
C GLY A 41 -9.40 -9.15 -26.15
N ARG A 42 -9.78 -8.04 -25.50
CA ARG A 42 -9.90 -7.84 -24.05
C ARG A 42 -8.81 -8.48 -23.17
N GLY A 43 -7.57 -8.04 -23.36
CA GLY A 43 -6.47 -8.23 -22.39
C GLY A 43 -5.94 -6.89 -21.90
N ALA A 44 -6.14 -6.55 -20.62
CA ALA A 44 -5.59 -5.32 -20.04
C ALA A 44 -4.05 -5.30 -20.13
N ARG A 45 -3.50 -4.44 -21.02
CA ARG A 45 -2.05 -4.24 -21.20
C ARG A 45 -1.37 -3.96 -19.87
N VAL A 46 -0.47 -4.85 -19.46
CA VAL A 46 0.46 -4.59 -18.36
C VAL A 46 1.40 -3.46 -18.78
N ARG A 47 1.28 -2.30 -18.13
CA ARG A 47 2.22 -1.20 -18.33
C ARG A 47 3.57 -1.61 -17.72
N LYS A 48 4.56 -1.94 -18.57
CA LYS A 48 5.99 -2.06 -18.22
C LYS A 48 6.66 -0.73 -17.86
N LYS A 49 5.89 0.33 -17.63
CA LYS A 49 6.43 1.67 -17.33
C LYS A 49 6.49 1.87 -15.82
N PRO A 50 7.50 2.58 -15.30
CA PRO A 50 7.53 2.95 -13.88
C PRO A 50 6.23 3.70 -13.54
N PRO A 51 5.75 3.65 -12.28
CA PRO A 51 4.38 4.02 -11.92
C PRO A 51 4.04 5.52 -12.06
N TRP A 52 4.97 6.33 -12.57
CA TRP A 52 4.92 7.78 -12.55
C TRP A 52 4.25 8.35 -13.80
N ARG A 53 3.48 9.42 -13.58
CA ARG A 53 3.21 10.43 -14.60
C ARG A 53 4.09 11.62 -14.23
N VAL A 54 5.20 11.80 -14.92
CA VAL A 54 6.10 12.94 -14.70
C VAL A 54 5.69 14.03 -15.68
N LEU A 55 5.31 15.19 -15.14
CA LEU A 55 5.07 16.40 -15.92
C LEU A 55 6.29 17.31 -15.69
N PHE A 56 7.02 17.61 -16.77
CA PHE A 56 8.09 18.60 -16.73
C PHE A 56 7.51 19.95 -17.13
N PHE A 57 7.88 20.99 -16.37
CA PHE A 57 7.67 22.38 -16.78
C PHE A 57 9.01 22.90 -17.31
N GLY A 58 9.10 23.13 -18.62
CA GLY A 58 10.34 23.54 -19.28
C GLY A 58 10.43 23.08 -20.73
N THR A 59 11.60 23.24 -21.35
CA THR A 59 11.87 22.77 -22.71
C THR A 59 12.09 21.26 -22.74
N ASP A 60 11.85 20.63 -23.88
CA ASP A 60 12.08 19.19 -24.09
C ASP A 60 13.52 18.79 -23.77
N GLN A 61 14.49 19.67 -24.02
CA GLN A 61 15.90 19.43 -23.75
C GLN A 61 16.16 19.33 -22.24
N PHE A 62 15.62 20.26 -21.45
CA PHE A 62 15.71 20.22 -19.98
C PHE A 62 15.04 18.97 -19.42
N ALA A 63 13.83 18.66 -19.88
CA ALA A 63 13.09 17.48 -19.44
C ALA A 63 13.85 16.18 -19.74
N ARG A 64 14.44 16.06 -20.93
CA ARG A 64 15.22 14.89 -21.36
C ARG A 64 16.47 14.70 -20.51
N GLU A 65 17.20 15.77 -20.21
CA GLU A 65 18.43 15.70 -19.41
C GLU A 65 18.14 15.37 -17.95
N ALA A 66 17.12 16.00 -17.36
CA ALA A 66 16.64 15.66 -16.02
C ALA A 66 16.17 14.20 -15.94
N LEU A 67 15.42 13.72 -16.95
CA LEU A 67 14.96 12.33 -16.99
C LEU A 67 16.13 11.34 -17.15
N ARG A 68 17.13 11.66 -17.97
CA ARG A 68 18.34 10.82 -18.10
C ARG A 68 19.12 10.75 -16.80
N ALA A 69 19.30 11.86 -16.11
CA ALA A 69 19.97 11.90 -14.82
C ALA A 69 19.20 11.07 -13.78
N LEU A 70 17.87 11.23 -13.69
CA LEU A 70 17.02 10.42 -12.80
C LEU A 70 17.03 8.93 -13.15
N HIS A 71 17.05 8.58 -14.44
CA HIS A 71 17.11 7.20 -14.89
C HIS A 71 18.45 6.54 -14.57
N ALA A 72 19.56 7.24 -14.82
CA ALA A 72 20.90 6.80 -14.52
C ALA A 72 21.13 6.67 -13.00
N ALA A 73 20.58 7.60 -12.21
CA ALA A 73 20.75 7.61 -10.77
C ALA A 73 20.14 6.40 -10.08
N ARG A 74 19.19 5.65 -10.67
CA ARG A 74 18.32 4.69 -9.95
C ARG A 74 17.41 5.39 -8.92
N PHE A 75 16.34 4.71 -8.53
CA PHE A 75 15.28 5.32 -7.73
C PHE A 75 15.73 5.58 -6.29
N ASP A 76 15.52 6.80 -5.80
CA ASP A 76 15.76 7.22 -4.41
C ASP A 76 17.17 7.00 -3.86
N VAL A 77 18.24 7.07 -4.67
CA VAL A 77 19.64 6.93 -4.21
C VAL A 77 20.49 8.22 -4.27
N GLY A 78 19.88 9.37 -4.56
CA GLY A 78 20.60 10.66 -4.56
C GLY A 78 21.07 11.08 -3.15
N PRO A 79 22.03 12.03 -3.05
CA PRO A 79 22.51 12.53 -1.76
C PRO A 79 21.39 13.22 -0.97
N ILE A 80 21.43 13.09 0.34
CA ILE A 80 20.47 13.66 1.29
C ILE A 80 20.92 15.08 1.61
N LEU A 81 20.12 16.08 1.22
CA LEU A 81 20.41 17.50 1.45
C LEU A 81 19.95 17.97 2.83
N LYS A 82 18.78 17.48 3.27
CA LYS A 82 18.21 17.76 4.59
C LYS A 82 17.37 16.57 5.04
N GLN A 83 17.42 16.25 6.33
CA GLN A 83 16.67 15.14 6.92
C GLN A 83 16.18 15.53 8.31
N GLU A 84 14.93 15.23 8.58
CA GLU A 84 14.33 15.37 9.92
C GLU A 84 13.70 14.02 10.29
N THR A 85 13.69 13.73 11.60
CA THR A 85 13.12 12.50 12.14
C THR A 85 11.98 12.86 13.07
N ILE A 86 10.81 12.30 12.82
CA ILE A 86 9.68 12.40 13.74
C ILE A 86 9.34 11.03 14.32
N PRO A 87 8.96 10.95 15.61
CA PRO A 87 8.36 9.74 16.15
C PRO A 87 6.99 9.53 15.51
N VAL A 88 6.69 8.30 15.11
CA VAL A 88 5.32 7.91 14.71
C VAL A 88 4.51 7.69 15.99
N PRO A 89 3.45 8.47 16.24
CA PRO A 89 2.62 8.29 17.44
C PRO A 89 2.03 6.87 17.50
N PRO A 90 1.81 6.32 18.70
CA PRO A 90 1.04 5.10 18.84
C PRO A 90 -0.35 5.30 18.22
N GLU A 91 -0.89 4.26 17.60
CA GLU A 91 -2.23 4.29 16.97
C GLU A 91 -2.43 5.25 15.78
N SER A 92 -1.41 5.99 15.35
CA SER A 92 -1.55 6.89 14.19
C SER A 92 -1.88 6.14 12.90
N THR A 93 -2.78 6.71 12.10
CA THR A 93 -3.11 6.23 10.76
C THR A 93 -2.17 6.82 9.71
N ALA A 94 -2.07 6.18 8.54
CA ALA A 94 -1.30 6.72 7.42
C ALA A 94 -1.79 8.11 6.98
N LYS A 95 -3.10 8.38 7.07
CA LYS A 95 -3.69 9.67 6.69
C LYS A 95 -3.28 10.81 7.63
N GLU A 96 -3.26 10.55 8.94
CA GLU A 96 -2.79 11.53 9.93
C GLU A 96 -1.31 11.81 9.75
N LEU A 97 -0.52 10.75 9.55
CA LEU A 97 0.91 10.89 9.33
C LEU A 97 1.22 11.61 8.01
N GLU A 98 0.45 11.37 6.95
CA GLU A 98 0.55 12.10 5.68
C GLU A 98 0.38 13.61 5.87
N ALA A 99 -0.60 14.04 6.67
CA ALA A 99 -0.83 15.46 6.95
C ALA A 99 0.37 16.10 7.68
N VAL A 100 0.94 15.41 8.67
CA VAL A 100 2.13 15.89 9.39
C VAL A 100 3.35 15.96 8.46
N LEU A 101 3.59 14.90 7.70
CA LEU A 101 4.77 14.75 6.84
C LEU A 101 4.73 15.66 5.61
N SER A 102 3.55 15.90 5.06
CA SER A 102 3.38 16.81 3.91
C SER A 102 3.74 18.25 4.27
N ARG A 103 3.29 18.74 5.44
CA ARG A 103 3.66 20.06 5.95
C ARG A 103 5.16 20.17 6.19
N LEU A 104 5.71 19.25 6.98
CA LEU A 104 7.14 19.23 7.30
C LEU A 104 8.01 19.12 6.04
N GLY A 105 7.61 18.27 5.09
CA GLY A 105 8.29 18.13 3.80
C GLY A 105 8.27 19.40 2.95
N ALA A 106 7.16 20.15 2.97
CA ALA A 106 7.06 21.42 2.27
C ALA A 106 7.99 22.49 2.88
N ASP A 107 7.98 22.62 4.21
CA ASP A 107 8.83 23.57 4.93
C ASP A 107 10.32 23.25 4.72
N MET A 108 10.68 21.97 4.81
CA MET A 108 12.03 21.51 4.52
C MET A 108 12.45 21.83 3.09
N LEU A 109 11.59 21.56 2.10
CA LEU A 109 11.89 21.84 0.71
C LEU A 109 12.14 23.34 0.48
N ILE A 110 11.29 24.21 1.03
CA ILE A 110 11.45 25.66 0.93
C ILE A 110 12.78 26.09 1.57
N SER A 111 13.12 25.53 2.74
CA SER A 111 14.37 25.86 3.43
C SER A 111 15.62 25.48 2.62
N VAL A 112 15.59 24.33 1.93
CA VAL A 112 16.68 23.88 1.06
C VAL A 112 16.80 24.78 -0.17
N LEU A 113 15.67 25.15 -0.78
CA LEU A 113 15.67 25.99 -1.97
C LEU A 113 16.16 27.42 -1.69
N LYS A 114 15.85 27.98 -0.51
CA LYS A 114 16.36 29.30 -0.09
C LYS A 114 17.88 29.34 0.03
N ASN A 115 18.48 28.23 0.49
CA ASN A 115 19.93 28.11 0.72
C ASN A 115 20.54 27.00 -0.16
N LEU A 116 20.17 26.96 -1.43
CA LEU A 116 20.48 25.83 -2.31
C LEU A 116 21.99 25.57 -2.49
N PRO A 117 22.86 26.56 -2.76
CA PRO A 117 24.29 26.31 -2.94
C PRO A 117 24.93 25.65 -1.72
N GLU A 118 24.60 26.16 -0.52
CA GLU A 118 25.08 25.63 0.75
C GLU A 118 24.51 24.22 1.01
N SER A 119 23.21 24.01 0.76
CA SER A 119 22.54 22.72 0.95
C SER A 119 23.13 21.62 0.06
N LEU A 120 23.49 21.96 -1.18
CA LEU A 120 24.16 21.05 -2.10
C LEU A 120 25.57 20.69 -1.64
N SER A 121 26.33 21.67 -1.15
CA SER A 121 27.69 21.44 -0.61
C SER A 121 27.69 20.52 0.62
N ARG A 122 26.61 20.56 1.41
CA ARG A 122 26.42 19.74 2.62
C ARG A 122 25.74 18.40 2.37
N GLY A 123 25.39 18.08 1.13
CA GLY A 123 24.70 16.86 0.76
C GLY A 123 25.50 15.61 1.18
N ARG A 124 24.84 14.66 1.84
CA ARG A 124 25.47 13.42 2.35
C ARG A 124 25.02 12.22 1.54
N GLN A 125 25.94 11.31 1.21
CA GLN A 125 25.58 10.06 0.56
C GLN A 125 24.71 9.19 1.47
N GLN A 126 23.84 8.39 0.85
CA GLN A 126 22.98 7.49 1.61
C GLN A 126 23.78 6.32 2.19
N PRO A 127 23.42 5.83 3.39
CA PRO A 127 24.02 4.61 3.91
C PRO A 127 23.66 3.43 3.00
N THR A 128 24.60 2.50 2.83
CA THR A 128 24.39 1.23 2.12
C THR A 128 23.72 0.18 3.00
N GLU A 129 23.91 0.27 4.31
CA GLU A 129 23.31 -0.61 5.30
C GLU A 129 21.92 -0.14 5.72
N GLY A 130 21.01 -1.09 5.95
CA GLY A 130 19.64 -0.80 6.41
C GLY A 130 18.71 -0.25 5.32
N VAL A 131 19.12 -0.26 4.05
CA VAL A 131 18.27 0.18 2.93
C VAL A 131 17.16 -0.85 2.69
N THR A 132 15.91 -0.45 2.92
CA THR A 132 14.73 -1.27 2.66
C THR A 132 13.87 -0.64 1.57
N HIS A 133 13.33 -1.47 0.67
CA HIS A 133 12.40 -1.01 -0.36
C HIS A 133 10.96 -1.04 0.14
N ALA A 134 10.20 0.04 -0.07
CA ALA A 134 8.77 0.11 0.20
C ALA A 134 7.99 -0.33 -1.06
N PRO A 135 7.46 -1.58 -1.13
CA PRO A 135 6.72 -2.02 -2.30
C PRO A 135 5.40 -1.27 -2.44
N LYS A 136 4.92 -1.17 -3.69
CA LYS A 136 3.61 -0.59 -3.98
C LYS A 136 2.51 -1.41 -3.30
N ILE A 137 1.59 -0.74 -2.61
CA ILE A 137 0.41 -1.36 -2.00
C ILE A 137 -0.44 -2.01 -3.10
N SER A 138 -0.80 -3.28 -2.88
CA SER A 138 -1.60 -4.09 -3.80
C SER A 138 -2.80 -4.70 -3.07
N ALA A 139 -3.77 -5.22 -3.82
CA ALA A 139 -4.88 -5.97 -3.23
C ALA A 139 -4.41 -7.20 -2.43
N GLY A 140 -3.33 -7.86 -2.86
CA GLY A 140 -2.74 -8.97 -2.10
C GLY A 140 -2.14 -8.55 -0.76
N THR A 141 -1.73 -7.29 -0.63
CA THR A 141 -1.25 -6.70 0.63
C THR A 141 -2.37 -6.52 1.64
N SER A 142 -3.63 -6.37 1.20
CA SER A 142 -4.79 -6.19 2.09
C SER A 142 -5.45 -7.50 2.52
N CYS A 143 -5.03 -8.64 1.96
CA CYS A 143 -5.51 -9.95 2.38
C CYS A 143 -4.92 -10.33 3.74
N ILE A 144 -5.79 -10.51 4.74
CA ILE A 144 -5.36 -10.96 6.07
C ILE A 144 -5.01 -12.43 6.02
N LYS A 145 -3.87 -12.76 6.63
CA LYS A 145 -3.41 -14.12 6.85
C LYS A 145 -3.58 -14.49 8.32
N TRP A 146 -4.75 -15.00 8.68
CA TRP A 146 -5.13 -15.24 10.06
C TRP A 146 -4.18 -16.18 10.79
N GLU A 147 -3.67 -17.20 10.10
CA GLU A 147 -2.78 -18.21 10.66
C GLU A 147 -1.33 -17.69 10.89
N GLU A 148 -0.92 -16.65 10.16
CA GLU A 148 0.46 -16.13 10.20
C GLU A 148 0.57 -14.83 11.01
N GLN A 149 -0.48 -14.01 11.01
CA GLN A 149 -0.44 -12.64 11.51
C GLN A 149 -0.97 -12.51 12.93
N THR A 150 -0.23 -11.71 13.68
CA THR A 150 -0.60 -11.29 15.03
C THR A 150 -1.72 -10.25 15.03
N SER A 151 -2.48 -10.15 16.11
CA SER A 151 -3.51 -9.11 16.29
C SER A 151 -2.94 -7.70 16.07
N LYS A 152 -1.77 -7.42 16.66
CA LYS A 152 -1.03 -6.16 16.49
C LYS A 152 -0.58 -5.92 15.05
N GLN A 153 -0.12 -6.94 14.33
CA GLN A 153 0.26 -6.80 12.92
C GLN A 153 -0.93 -6.44 12.05
N ILE A 154 -2.10 -7.05 12.28
CA ILE A 154 -3.32 -6.77 11.53
C ILE A 154 -3.80 -5.34 11.81
N LEU A 155 -3.81 -4.90 13.07
CA LEU A 155 -4.18 -3.53 13.44
C LEU A 155 -3.23 -2.48 12.84
N ARG A 156 -1.92 -2.75 12.83
CA ARG A 156 -0.93 -1.88 12.16
C ARG A 156 -1.14 -1.83 10.65
N LEU A 157 -1.40 -2.97 10.03
CA LEU A 157 -1.69 -3.05 8.60
C LEU A 157 -2.95 -2.23 8.26
N TYR A 158 -4.02 -2.38 9.05
CA TYR A 158 -5.24 -1.60 8.91
C TYR A 158 -4.99 -0.10 8.99
N ARG A 159 -4.25 0.36 10.00
CA ARG A 159 -3.86 1.78 10.15
C ARG A 159 -3.01 2.29 8.98
N ALA A 160 -2.17 1.42 8.41
CA ALA A 160 -1.25 1.78 7.34
C ALA A 160 -1.91 1.85 5.95
N ILE A 161 -2.86 0.96 5.63
CA ILE A 161 -3.42 0.86 4.28
C ILE A 161 -4.94 0.95 4.21
N GLY A 162 -5.66 0.86 5.33
CA GLY A 162 -7.12 0.72 5.36
C GLY A 162 -7.89 1.89 4.74
N ASN A 163 -7.31 3.09 4.75
CA ASN A 163 -7.85 4.27 4.07
C ASN A 163 -7.73 4.23 2.54
N ILE A 164 -6.77 3.45 2.00
CA ILE A 164 -6.53 3.30 0.57
C ILE A 164 -7.22 2.03 0.05
N ILE A 165 -7.01 0.91 0.75
CA ILE A 165 -7.56 -0.40 0.42
C ILE A 165 -8.02 -1.07 1.72
N PRO A 166 -9.33 -1.32 1.91
CA PRO A 166 -9.83 -2.07 3.06
C PRO A 166 -9.21 -3.46 3.15
N LEU A 167 -8.99 -3.93 4.38
CA LEU A 167 -8.52 -5.30 4.60
C LEU A 167 -9.58 -6.31 4.17
N GLN A 168 -9.13 -7.45 3.67
CA GLN A 168 -10.01 -8.44 3.03
C GLN A 168 -9.75 -9.83 3.58
N THR A 169 -10.82 -10.61 3.65
CA THR A 169 -10.81 -12.02 4.03
C THR A 169 -11.96 -12.76 3.32
N LEU A 170 -12.09 -14.05 3.56
CA LEU A 170 -13.16 -14.88 3.03
C LEU A 170 -14.15 -15.24 4.13
N TRP A 171 -15.43 -15.13 3.81
CA TRP A 171 -16.55 -15.62 4.62
C TRP A 171 -17.46 -16.46 3.72
N MET A 172 -17.57 -17.77 4.00
CA MET A 172 -18.37 -18.71 3.18
C MET A 172 -18.11 -18.55 1.68
N ASP A 173 -16.83 -18.64 1.29
CA ASP A 173 -16.34 -18.46 -0.10
C ASP A 173 -16.60 -17.09 -0.75
N ASN A 174 -17.17 -16.14 0.00
CA ASN A 174 -17.36 -14.78 -0.44
C ASN A 174 -16.27 -13.88 0.11
N THR A 175 -15.74 -12.99 -0.72
CA THR A 175 -14.80 -11.97 -0.25
C THR A 175 -15.56 -10.94 0.58
N ILE A 176 -15.11 -10.74 1.82
CA ILE A 176 -15.63 -9.74 2.75
C ILE A 176 -14.52 -8.75 3.07
N LYS A 177 -14.88 -7.47 3.11
CA LYS A 177 -13.97 -6.39 3.53
C LYS A 177 -14.24 -6.07 4.99
N LEU A 178 -13.18 -5.89 5.75
CA LEU A 178 -13.23 -5.55 7.16
C LEU A 178 -13.11 -4.04 7.32
N LEU A 179 -14.01 -3.47 8.12
CA LEU A 179 -14.12 -2.05 8.35
C LEU A 179 -14.08 -1.80 9.87
N ASP A 180 -13.70 -0.59 10.26
CA ASP A 180 -13.69 -0.12 11.65
C ASP A 180 -13.08 -1.14 12.65
N LEU A 181 -11.83 -1.53 12.40
CA LEU A 181 -11.09 -2.42 13.28
C LEU A 181 -10.75 -1.72 14.60
N VAL A 182 -10.91 -2.44 15.71
CA VAL A 182 -10.66 -1.95 17.07
C VAL A 182 -9.78 -2.95 17.82
N GLU A 183 -8.87 -2.42 18.64
CA GLU A 183 -8.11 -3.24 19.57
C GLU A 183 -9.01 -3.75 20.71
N VAL A 184 -8.86 -5.01 21.09
CA VAL A 184 -9.70 -5.64 22.12
C VAL A 184 -9.03 -5.45 23.48
N ASN A 185 -9.71 -4.75 24.39
CA ASN A 185 -9.24 -4.57 25.76
C ASN A 185 -9.38 -5.87 26.57
N SER A 186 -8.51 -6.04 27.58
CA SER A 186 -8.51 -7.20 28.48
C SER A 186 -9.86 -7.45 29.18
N SER A 187 -10.67 -6.41 29.38
CA SER A 187 -12.02 -6.52 29.96
C SER A 187 -13.02 -7.27 29.06
N VAL A 188 -12.82 -7.29 27.74
CA VAL A 188 -13.66 -8.07 26.82
C VAL A 188 -13.19 -9.52 26.76
N LEU A 189 -11.89 -9.76 26.97
CA LEU A 189 -11.27 -11.10 26.94
C LEU A 189 -11.52 -11.93 28.20
N THR A 190 -12.01 -11.31 29.28
CA THR A 190 -12.34 -11.99 30.54
C THR A 190 -13.72 -12.66 30.54
N ASP A 191 -14.47 -12.56 29.43
CA ASP A 191 -15.73 -13.32 29.28
C ASP A 191 -15.42 -14.84 29.30
N PRO A 192 -16.05 -15.62 30.20
CA PRO A 192 -15.85 -17.08 30.30
C PRO A 192 -16.07 -17.83 28.97
N LYS A 193 -16.84 -17.25 28.05
CA LYS A 193 -17.10 -17.82 26.72
C LYS A 193 -15.88 -17.82 25.81
N LEU A 194 -14.88 -16.97 26.06
CA LEU A 194 -13.66 -16.86 25.26
C LEU A 194 -12.54 -17.80 25.76
N THR A 195 -12.56 -18.15 27.05
CA THR A 195 -11.45 -18.85 27.73
C THR A 195 -11.53 -20.38 27.68
N GLY A 196 -12.69 -20.95 27.30
CA GLY A 196 -12.94 -22.39 27.35
C GLY A 196 -12.98 -23.13 26.01
N GLN A 197 -12.80 -22.47 24.87
CA GLN A 197 -12.88 -23.10 23.54
C GLN A 197 -11.50 -23.21 22.87
N ALA A 198 -11.25 -24.33 22.20
CA ALA A 198 -10.12 -24.47 21.28
C ALA A 198 -10.37 -23.58 20.05
N VAL A 199 -9.95 -22.32 20.13
CA VAL A 199 -10.21 -21.32 19.10
C VAL A 199 -9.11 -21.37 18.04
N ILE A 200 -9.52 -21.47 16.78
CA ILE A 200 -8.62 -21.49 15.63
C ILE A 200 -8.52 -20.07 15.07
N PRO A 201 -7.36 -19.65 14.52
CA PRO A 201 -7.28 -18.36 13.85
C PRO A 201 -8.36 -18.18 12.77
N GLY A 202 -8.99 -17.01 12.82
CA GLY A 202 -10.14 -16.63 12.00
C GLY A 202 -11.50 -16.88 12.65
N SER A 203 -11.59 -17.63 13.75
CA SER A 203 -12.87 -17.87 14.45
C SER A 203 -13.52 -16.56 14.91
N ILE A 204 -14.84 -16.49 14.81
CA ILE A 204 -15.61 -15.25 15.03
C ILE A 204 -16.57 -15.44 16.19
N ILE A 205 -16.59 -14.47 17.10
CA ILE A 205 -17.52 -14.43 18.24
C ILE A 205 -18.18 -13.05 18.27
N TYR A 206 -19.50 -13.01 18.34
CA TYR A 206 -20.21 -11.75 18.54
C TYR A 206 -20.32 -11.44 20.03
N HIS A 207 -19.75 -10.32 20.44
CA HIS A 207 -19.83 -9.84 21.82
C HIS A 207 -21.01 -8.87 21.97
N LYS A 208 -22.06 -9.30 22.68
CA LYS A 208 -23.33 -8.58 22.78
C LYS A 208 -23.21 -7.25 23.52
N GLN A 209 -22.43 -7.18 24.61
CA GLN A 209 -22.32 -5.97 25.44
C GLN A 209 -21.65 -4.82 24.70
N SER A 210 -20.63 -5.10 23.88
CA SER A 210 -19.91 -4.07 23.12
C SER A 210 -20.36 -3.93 21.67
N GLN A 211 -21.28 -4.80 21.21
CA GLN A 211 -21.76 -4.86 19.82
C GLN A 211 -20.62 -4.92 18.79
N ILE A 212 -19.61 -5.76 19.06
CA ILE A 212 -18.47 -5.97 18.16
C ILE A 212 -18.33 -7.44 17.81
N LEU A 213 -17.81 -7.71 16.61
CA LEU A 213 -17.36 -9.04 16.22
C LEU A 213 -15.90 -9.19 16.63
N LEU A 214 -15.65 -10.12 17.55
CA LEU A 214 -14.32 -10.55 17.94
C LEU A 214 -13.83 -11.60 16.95
N VAL A 215 -12.64 -11.42 16.43
CA VAL A 215 -11.99 -12.39 15.54
C VAL A 215 -10.67 -12.84 16.13
N CYS A 216 -10.48 -14.15 16.22
CA CYS A 216 -9.27 -14.75 16.73
C CYS A 216 -8.14 -14.61 15.70
N CYS A 217 -6.98 -14.13 16.15
CA CYS A 217 -5.76 -14.04 15.34
C CYS A 217 -4.79 -15.15 15.75
N LYS A 218 -3.56 -15.10 15.24
CA LYS A 218 -2.49 -15.99 15.72
C LYS A 218 -2.24 -15.83 17.22
N ASP A 219 -2.26 -14.59 17.72
CA ASP A 219 -2.08 -14.24 19.14
C ASP A 219 -3.12 -13.19 19.58
N GLY A 220 -4.14 -13.68 20.28
CA GLY A 220 -5.22 -12.84 20.79
C GLY A 220 -6.28 -12.51 19.75
N TRP A 221 -6.92 -11.35 19.94
CA TRP A 221 -8.18 -11.02 19.27
C TRP A 221 -8.17 -9.60 18.72
N ILE A 222 -8.93 -9.39 17.65
CA ILE A 222 -9.27 -8.07 17.13
C ILE A 222 -10.78 -7.89 17.11
N GLY A 223 -11.23 -6.65 17.27
CA GLY A 223 -12.64 -6.27 17.19
C GLY A 223 -12.98 -5.66 15.84
N LEU A 224 -14.19 -5.92 15.35
CA LEU A 224 -14.76 -5.32 14.16
C LEU A 224 -16.11 -4.70 14.51
N ARG A 225 -16.31 -3.43 14.17
CA ARG A 225 -17.62 -2.78 14.30
C ARG A 225 -18.48 -2.94 13.06
N SER A 226 -17.85 -3.06 11.89
CA SER A 226 -18.57 -3.18 10.63
C SER A 226 -17.80 -4.04 9.62
N VAL A 227 -18.55 -4.63 8.69
CA VAL A 227 -18.00 -5.43 7.58
C VAL A 227 -18.76 -5.09 6.31
N MET A 228 -18.14 -5.32 5.16
CA MET A 228 -18.76 -5.07 3.86
C MET A 228 -18.72 -6.33 3.00
N LEU A 229 -19.90 -6.89 2.72
CA LEU A 229 -20.11 -7.90 1.69
C LEU A 229 -20.64 -7.22 0.42
N LYS A 230 -21.96 -7.23 0.22
CA LYS A 230 -22.66 -6.47 -0.83
C LYS A 230 -22.97 -5.04 -0.39
N LYS A 231 -23.26 -4.86 0.90
CA LYS A 231 -23.50 -3.59 1.58
C LYS A 231 -22.65 -3.57 2.86
N THR A 232 -22.43 -2.38 3.40
CA THR A 232 -21.88 -2.23 4.75
C THR A 232 -22.90 -2.72 5.76
N LEU A 233 -22.46 -3.58 6.67
CA LEU A 233 -23.24 -4.17 7.74
C LEU A 233 -22.55 -3.87 9.06
N THR A 234 -23.31 -3.52 10.09
CA THR A 234 -22.77 -3.45 11.45
C THR A 234 -22.47 -4.86 11.96
N ALA A 235 -21.66 -4.96 13.01
CA ALA A 235 -21.41 -6.21 13.72
C ALA A 235 -22.71 -6.93 14.13
N THR A 236 -23.70 -6.17 14.61
CA THR A 236 -25.03 -6.67 14.99
C THR A 236 -25.80 -7.20 13.78
N ASP A 237 -25.82 -6.46 12.67
CA ASP A 237 -26.53 -6.88 11.46
C ASP A 237 -25.91 -8.14 10.86
N PHE A 238 -24.58 -8.20 10.86
CA PHE A 238 -23.85 -9.38 10.42
C PHE A 238 -24.14 -10.58 11.32
N TYR A 239 -24.20 -10.38 12.64
CA TYR A 239 -24.59 -11.43 13.57
C TYR A 239 -26.00 -11.94 13.29
N ASN A 240 -26.99 -11.06 13.21
CA ASN A 240 -28.40 -11.43 13.02
C ASN A 240 -28.65 -12.08 11.64
N GLY A 241 -28.00 -11.57 10.59
CA GLY A 241 -28.23 -12.01 9.22
C GLY A 241 -27.39 -13.21 8.76
N TYR A 242 -26.21 -13.41 9.35
CA TYR A 242 -25.25 -14.42 8.88
C TYR A 242 -24.78 -15.35 9.98
N LEU A 243 -24.28 -14.83 11.11
CA LEU A 243 -23.66 -15.67 12.13
C LEU A 243 -24.69 -16.52 12.90
N HIS A 244 -25.75 -15.90 13.39
CA HIS A 244 -26.80 -16.57 14.17
C HIS A 244 -27.58 -17.62 13.33
N PRO A 245 -28.05 -17.32 12.10
CA PRO A 245 -28.68 -18.33 11.25
C PRO A 245 -27.73 -19.49 10.90
N TRP A 246 -26.43 -19.23 10.77
CA TRP A 246 -25.46 -20.29 10.52
C TRP A 246 -25.37 -21.27 11.68
N HIS A 247 -25.30 -20.78 12.93
CA HIS A 247 -25.27 -21.64 14.11
C HIS A 247 -26.57 -22.46 14.27
N GLN A 248 -27.72 -21.87 13.94
CA GLN A 248 -29.01 -22.59 13.96
C GLN A 248 -29.04 -23.73 12.94
N LYS A 249 -28.49 -23.52 11.74
CA LYS A 249 -28.42 -24.55 10.69
C LYS A 249 -27.37 -25.62 10.97
N ASN A 250 -26.36 -25.29 11.76
CA ASN A 250 -25.21 -26.16 12.03
C ASN A 250 -24.96 -26.34 13.54
N PRO A 251 -25.91 -26.91 14.29
CA PRO A 251 -25.81 -27.03 15.75
C PRO A 251 -24.68 -27.96 16.20
N GLN A 252 -24.28 -28.91 15.34
CA GLN A 252 -23.21 -29.88 15.59
C GLN A 252 -21.89 -29.53 14.87
N ALA A 253 -21.82 -28.37 14.22
CA ALA A 253 -20.61 -28.00 13.50
C ALA A 253 -19.46 -27.66 14.46
N HIS A 254 -18.28 -28.16 14.11
CA HIS A 254 -17.08 -27.83 14.84
C HIS A 254 -16.81 -26.31 14.77
N PRO A 255 -16.33 -25.65 15.85
CA PRO A 255 -16.01 -24.22 15.86
C PRO A 255 -15.04 -23.75 14.76
N SER A 256 -14.32 -24.69 14.14
CA SER A 256 -13.43 -24.46 12.99
C SER A 256 -14.15 -24.11 11.69
N GLN A 257 -15.45 -24.43 11.58
CA GLN A 257 -16.23 -24.22 10.35
C GLN A 257 -16.79 -22.79 10.26
N CYS A 258 -16.99 -22.11 11.40
CA CYS A 258 -17.50 -20.75 11.45
C CYS A 258 -16.36 -19.74 11.62
N ARG A 259 -15.58 -19.54 10.57
CA ARG A 259 -14.39 -18.68 10.63
C ARG A 259 -14.19 -17.87 9.36
N PHE A 260 -13.53 -16.72 9.53
CA PHE A 260 -12.90 -16.04 8.41
C PHE A 260 -11.68 -16.84 7.93
N GLN A 261 -11.55 -16.94 6.61
CA GLN A 261 -10.46 -17.66 5.97
C GLN A 261 -9.53 -16.69 5.24
N THR A 262 -8.25 -17.05 5.19
CA THR A 262 -7.25 -16.25 4.47
C THR A 262 -7.58 -16.22 2.98
N LEU A 263 -7.85 -15.01 2.44
CA LEU A 263 -8.11 -14.82 1.02
C LEU A 263 -6.81 -15.01 0.24
N ARG A 264 -6.74 -16.07 -0.58
CA ARG A 264 -5.61 -16.30 -1.50
C ARG A 264 -5.97 -15.81 -2.88
N LEU A 265 -5.45 -14.64 -3.25
CA LEU A 265 -5.59 -14.14 -4.61
C LEU A 265 -4.79 -15.03 -5.58
N PRO A 266 -5.32 -15.33 -6.78
CA PRO A 266 -4.59 -16.09 -7.78
C PRO A 266 -3.30 -15.34 -8.14
N THR A 267 -2.16 -15.98 -7.89
CA THR A 267 -0.88 -15.47 -8.35
C THR A 267 -0.90 -15.49 -9.87
N LYS A 268 -0.87 -14.31 -10.52
CA LYS A 268 -0.63 -14.24 -11.97
C LYS A 268 0.69 -14.98 -12.24
N LYS A 269 0.63 -16.15 -12.88
CA LYS A 269 1.83 -16.87 -13.35
C LYS A 269 2.66 -15.87 -14.16
N ARG A 270 3.88 -15.57 -13.70
CA ARG A 270 4.86 -14.87 -14.56
C ARG A 270 5.04 -15.76 -15.78
N GLY A 271 4.65 -15.28 -16.96
CA GLY A 271 4.76 -16.03 -18.21
C GLY A 271 6.18 -16.59 -18.36
N LYS A 272 6.29 -17.87 -18.74
CA LYS A 272 7.56 -18.50 -19.09
C LYS A 272 8.26 -17.58 -20.11
N VAL A 273 9.49 -17.20 -19.81
CA VAL A 273 10.39 -16.64 -20.83
C VAL A 273 10.64 -17.78 -21.80
N VAL A 274 9.99 -17.75 -22.96
CA VAL A 274 10.34 -18.65 -24.07
C VAL A 274 11.67 -18.15 -24.59
N ALA A 275 12.73 -18.93 -24.37
CA ALA A 275 14.02 -18.70 -24.99
C ALA A 275 13.85 -18.82 -26.50
N VAL A 276 14.06 -17.72 -27.21
CA VAL A 276 14.16 -17.73 -28.68
C VAL A 276 15.58 -18.21 -28.99
N GLN A 277 15.69 -19.47 -29.40
CA GLN A 277 16.93 -20.06 -29.88
C GLN A 277 17.15 -19.56 -31.30
N GLN A 278 18.11 -18.66 -31.48
CA GLN A 278 18.58 -18.23 -32.80
C GLN A 278 19.32 -19.40 -33.46
N CYS A 279 18.71 -20.00 -34.50
CA CYS A 279 19.46 -20.79 -35.47
C CYS A 279 20.16 -19.84 -36.43
N MET A 280 21.49 -19.84 -36.40
CA MET A 280 22.30 -19.38 -37.53
C MET A 280 22.10 -20.34 -38.71
N LYS A 281 21.82 -19.76 -39.89
CA LYS A 281 22.22 -20.27 -41.20
C LYS A 281 22.69 -19.09 -42.02
#